data_AF-A0A951G1M9-F1
#
_entry.id   AF-A0A951G1M9-F1
#
_cell.length_a   1.000
_cell.length_b   1.000
_cell.length_c   1.000
_cell.angle_alpha   90.00
_cell.angle_beta   90.00
_cell.angle_gamma   90.00
#
_symmetry.space_group_name_H-M   'P 1'
#
loop_
_entity.id
_entity.type
_entity.pdbx_description
1 polymer ?
#
loop_
_entity_poly.entity_id
_entity_poly.type
_entity_poly.pdbx_seq_one_letter_code
_entity_poly.pdbx_strand_id
1 'polypeptide(L)' 'MSRTRIHNLSVSLDGFATGEGQRADAPMGHAGRRLHEWMFATRFGAPILGRKDGTAGVDDAFAERHEPGIGAEIMGAG' A
#
# COMPACT_ATOMS: atom_id res chain seq x y z
N MET A 1 14.23 -22.10 0.73
CA MET A 1 14.92 -21.00 1.43
C MET A 1 14.03 -19.77 1.40
N SER A 2 14.02 -18.98 2.47
CA SER A 2 13.34 -17.68 2.50
C SER A 2 14.05 -16.69 1.55
N ARG A 3 13.28 -15.75 0.97
CA ARG A 3 13.81 -14.70 0.09
C ARG A 3 13.48 -13.34 0.69
N THR A 4 14.47 -12.46 0.72
CA THR A 4 14.26 -11.04 0.99
C THR A 4 13.79 -10.36 -0.29
N ARG A 5 12.68 -9.62 -0.21
CA ARG A 5 12.13 -8.83 -1.32
C ARG A 5 11.44 -7.58 -0.79
N ILE A 6 11.34 -6.57 -1.65
CA ILE A 6 10.32 -5.53 -1.53
C ILE A 6 9.02 -6.13 -2.05
N HIS A 7 7.92 -6.01 -1.31
CA HIS A 7 6.66 -6.68 -1.64
C HIS A 7 5.49 -5.69 -1.82
N ASN A 8 5.17 -4.92 -0.79
CA ASN A 8 4.03 -4.01 -0.76
C ASN A 8 4.47 -2.55 -0.95
N LEU A 9 5.00 -2.21 -2.13
CA LEU A 9 5.50 -0.86 -2.43
C LEU A 9 4.73 -0.23 -3.59
N SER A 10 4.24 0.99 -3.38
CA SER A 10 3.77 1.87 -4.46
C SER A 10 4.78 3.00 -4.66
N VAL A 11 5.03 3.37 -5.92
CA VAL A 11 5.97 4.42 -6.29
C VAL A 11 5.33 5.32 -7.34
N SER A 12 5.59 6.61 -7.25
CA SER A 12 5.18 7.59 -8.26
C SER A 12 5.97 7.41 -9.56
N LEU A 13 5.48 8.03 -10.64
CA LEU A 13 6.14 7.98 -11.94
C LEU A 13 7.54 8.60 -11.92
N ASP A 14 7.76 9.59 -11.05
CA ASP A 14 9.03 10.28 -10.81
C ASP A 14 9.88 9.63 -9.70
N GLY A 15 9.50 8.47 -9.17
CA GLY A 15 10.37 7.63 -8.35
C GLY A 15 10.27 7.82 -6.83
N PHE A 16 9.19 8.38 -6.31
CA PHE A 16 8.97 8.61 -4.88
C PHE A 16 7.90 7.68 -4.29
N ALA A 17 8.18 7.10 -3.12
CA ALA A 17 7.24 6.24 -2.38
C ALA A 17 6.37 7.00 -1.36
N THR A 18 6.65 8.29 -1.17
CA THR A 18 5.97 9.18 -0.21
C THR A 18 6.03 10.61 -0.72
N GLY A 19 5.15 11.48 -0.22
CA GLY A 19 5.18 12.90 -0.54
C GLY A 19 6.20 13.66 0.32
N GLU A 20 6.62 14.83 -0.18
CA GLU A 20 7.40 15.79 0.60
C GLU A 20 6.63 16.25 1.86
N GLY A 21 7.35 16.47 2.96
CA GLY A 21 6.80 17.00 4.21
C GLY A 21 6.18 15.95 5.13
N GLN A 22 6.75 14.74 5.21
CA GLN A 22 6.30 13.69 6.15
C GLN A 22 6.37 14.16 7.60
N ARG A 23 5.28 13.93 8.34
CA ARG A 23 5.09 14.29 9.75
C ARG A 23 4.20 13.24 10.41
N ALA A 24 4.19 13.18 11.74
CA ALA A 24 3.38 12.19 12.47
C ALA A 24 1.87 12.27 12.13
N ASP A 25 1.35 13.46 11.83
CA ASP A 25 -0.03 13.71 11.42
C ASP A 25 -0.25 13.69 9.90
N ALA A 26 0.84 13.62 9.12
CA ALA A 26 0.85 13.54 7.65
C ALA A 26 1.94 12.56 7.20
N PRO A 27 1.78 11.24 7.45
CA PRO A 27 2.83 10.25 7.25
C PRO A 27 3.27 10.11 5.79
N MET A 28 2.42 10.50 4.84
CA MET A 28 2.72 10.48 3.41
C MET A 28 2.95 11.88 2.82
N GLY A 29 3.20 12.87 3.68
CA GLY A 29 3.38 14.27 3.30
C GLY A 29 2.21 14.81 2.47
N HIS A 30 2.50 15.68 1.52
CA HIS A 30 1.49 16.28 0.64
C HIS A 30 0.80 15.26 -0.28
N ALA A 31 1.40 14.09 -0.53
CA ALA A 31 0.85 13.08 -1.43
C ALA A 31 -0.32 12.31 -0.80
N GLY A 32 -0.43 12.32 0.53
CA GLY A 32 -1.50 11.66 1.26
C GLY A 32 -1.64 10.19 0.84
N ARG A 33 -2.85 9.79 0.43
CA ARG A 33 -3.15 8.40 0.07
C ARG A 33 -3.06 8.10 -1.43
N ARG A 34 -2.65 9.07 -2.25
CA ARG A 34 -2.75 8.99 -3.73
C ARG A 34 -2.08 7.77 -4.33
N LEU A 35 -0.91 7.38 -3.82
CA LEU A 35 -0.17 6.20 -4.29
C LEU A 35 -0.89 4.87 -4.01
N HIS A 36 -1.86 4.85 -3.09
CA HIS A 36 -2.54 3.64 -2.63
C HIS A 36 -4.02 3.61 -3.04
N GLU A 37 -4.51 4.62 -3.77
CA GLU A 37 -5.93 4.73 -4.17
C GLU A 37 -6.40 3.51 -4.98
N TRP A 38 -5.55 2.98 -5.86
CA TRP A 38 -5.82 1.78 -6.65
C TRP A 38 -6.20 0.59 -5.75
N MET A 39 -5.46 0.39 -4.65
CA MET A 39 -5.67 -0.69 -3.69
C MET A 39 -6.92 -0.45 -2.85
N PHE A 40 -7.14 0.78 -2.38
CA PHE A 40 -8.30 1.11 -1.55
C PHE A 40 -9.64 1.01 -2.29
N ALA A 41 -9.62 1.01 -3.62
CA ALA A 41 -10.79 0.80 -4.46
C ALA A 41 -11.21 -0.68 -4.57
N THR A 42 -10.37 -1.63 -4.12
CA THR A 42 -10.62 -3.06 -4.24
C THR A 42 -11.41 -3.62 -3.05
N ARG A 43 -11.92 -4.86 -3.15
CA ARG A 43 -12.58 -5.54 -2.01
C ARG A 43 -11.59 -5.80 -0.87
N PHE A 44 -10.34 -6.11 -1.19
CA PHE A 44 -9.27 -6.20 -0.20
C PHE A 44 -9.06 -4.86 0.55
N GLY A 45 -8.95 -3.74 -0.17
CA GLY A 45 -8.60 -2.46 0.44
C GLY A 45 -9.78 -1.68 1.05
N ALA A 46 -11.02 -1.92 0.60
CA ALA A 46 -12.19 -1.19 1.09
C ALA A 46 -12.36 -1.24 2.63
N PRO A 47 -12.23 -2.40 3.30
CA PRO A 47 -12.29 -2.48 4.77
C PRO A 47 -11.24 -1.65 5.50
N ILE A 48 -10.06 -1.44 4.91
CA ILE A 48 -8.98 -0.61 5.50
C ILE A 48 -9.46 0.83 5.68
N LEU A 49 -10.33 1.32 4.79
CA LEU A 49 -10.96 2.63 4.87
C LEU A 49 -12.34 2.61 5.55
N GLY A 50 -12.73 1.49 6.19
CA GLY A 50 -14.04 1.33 6.81
C GLY A 50 -15.21 1.22 5.81
N ARG A 51 -14.92 0.91 4.54
CA ARG A 51 -15.95 0.71 3.50
C ARG A 51 -16.31 -0.76 3.37
N LYS A 52 -17.56 -1.03 2.97
CA LYS A 52 -18.08 -2.40 2.80
C LYS A 52 -17.84 -3.00 1.42
N ASP A 53 -17.77 -2.14 0.39
CA ASP A 53 -17.73 -2.56 -1.01
C ASP A 53 -16.51 -2.00 -1.74
N GLY A 54 -15.98 -2.83 -2.64
CA GLY A 54 -14.86 -2.54 -3.53
C GLY A 54 -14.92 -3.39 -4.80
N THR A 55 -14.03 -3.12 -5.74
CA THR A 55 -13.95 -3.83 -7.03
C THR A 55 -13.23 -5.18 -6.89
N ALA A 56 -13.57 -6.15 -7.75
CA ALA A 56 -12.99 -7.51 -7.76
C ALA A 56 -12.13 -7.78 -9.01
N GLY A 57 -11.43 -6.75 -9.50
CA GLY A 57 -10.65 -6.78 -10.75
C GLY A 57 -9.20 -7.24 -10.58
N VAL A 58 -8.37 -6.92 -11.57
CA VAL A 58 -6.92 -7.19 -11.54
C VAL A 58 -6.24 -6.55 -10.33
N ASP A 59 -6.64 -5.32 -9.98
CA ASP A 59 -6.15 -4.62 -8.80
C ASP A 59 -6.46 -5.40 -7.51
N ASP A 60 -7.66 -5.99 -7.40
CA ASP A 60 -8.06 -6.81 -6.25
C ASP A 60 -7.23 -8.10 -6.18
N ALA A 61 -7.05 -8.77 -7.32
CA ALA A 61 -6.23 -9.98 -7.42
C ALA A 61 -4.74 -9.74 -7.08
N PHE A 62 -4.25 -8.51 -7.26
CA PHE A 62 -2.92 -8.11 -6.82
C PHE A 62 -2.91 -7.72 -5.34
N ALA A 63 -3.89 -6.93 -4.89
CA ALA A 63 -4.03 -6.50 -3.51
C ALA A 63 -4.21 -7.68 -2.53
N GLU A 64 -4.94 -8.72 -2.90
CA GLU A 64 -5.09 -9.97 -2.12
C GLU A 64 -3.75 -10.68 -1.83
N ARG A 65 -2.69 -10.36 -2.60
CA ARG A 65 -1.35 -10.93 -2.41
C ARG A 65 -0.50 -10.17 -1.38
N HIS A 66 -1.07 -9.20 -0.66
CA HIS A 66 -0.37 -8.38 0.32
C HIS A 66 0.45 -9.19 1.34
N GLU A 67 -0.14 -10.24 1.90
CA GLU A 67 0.44 -11.07 2.98
C GLU A 67 0.80 -12.52 2.62
N PRO A 68 0.11 -13.22 1.68
CA PRO A 68 0.39 -14.63 1.41
C PRO A 68 1.88 -14.92 1.12
N GLY A 69 2.47 -15.76 1.97
CA GLY A 69 3.88 -16.16 1.86
C GLY A 69 4.88 -15.16 2.47
N ILE A 70 4.41 -14.12 3.16
CA ILE A 70 5.24 -13.22 3.98
C ILE A 70 5.26 -13.76 5.42
N GLY A 71 6.45 -14.17 5.88
CA GLY A 71 6.64 -14.67 7.25
C GLY A 71 7.14 -13.62 8.24
N ALA A 72 7.69 -12.52 7.73
CA ALA A 72 8.16 -11.37 8.50
C ALA A 72 8.22 -10.13 7.59
N GLU A 73 7.85 -8.98 8.14
CA GLU A 73 8.02 -7.66 7.52
C GLU A 73 9.02 -6.83 8.32
N ILE A 74 9.86 -6.07 7.63
CA ILE A 74 10.85 -5.16 8.22
C ILE A 74 10.56 -3.76 7.70
N MET A 75 10.31 -2.82 8.61
CA MET A 75 10.03 -1.42 8.29
C MET A 75 11.05 -0.49 8.95
N GLY A 76 11.29 0.67 8.31
CA GLY A 76 12.08 1.75 8.91
C GLY A 76 11.29 2.49 10.01
N ALA A 77 12.00 3.24 10.85
CA ALA A 77 11.42 4.04 11.93
C ALA A 77 11.03 5.48 11.51
N GLY A 78 10.77 5.68 10.21
CA GLY A 78 10.49 6.99 9.61
C GLY A 78 9.17 7.61 10.06
#